data_AF-U7QF47-F1
#
_entry.id   AF-U7QF47-F1
#
_cell.length_a   1.000
_cell.length_b   1.000
_cell.length_c   1.000
_cell.angle_alpha   90.00
_cell.angle_beta   90.00
_cell.angle_gamma   90.00
#
_symmetry.space_group_name_H-M   'P 1'
#
loop_
_entity.id
_entity.type
_entity.pdbx_description
1 polymer ?
#
loop_
_entity_poly.entity_id
_entity_poly.type
_entity_poly.pdbx_seq_one_letter_code
_entity_poly.pdbx_strand_id
1 'polypeptide(L)' 'MTHSTTSTPDAQMDLRGTPCPLNFVRTKLKLEQMAPGSLLEVWLDSGEPIEQVPDSLMMEGYQIEQIEDRS' A
#
# COMPACT_ATOMS: atom_id res chain seq x y z
N MET A 1 5.38 5.24 25.87
CA MET A 1 6.11 6.26 25.09
C MET A 1 5.59 6.17 23.67
N THR A 2 4.80 7.15 23.25
CA THR A 2 4.09 7.18 21.97
C THR A 2 5.02 7.71 20.90
N HIS A 3 5.54 6.84 20.03
CA HIS A 3 6.20 7.29 18.81
C HIS A 3 5.15 7.35 17.70
N SER A 4 4.65 8.56 17.45
CA SER A 4 4.03 8.92 16.18
C SER A 4 5.17 9.06 15.16
N THR A 5 5.48 7.99 14.44
CA THR A 5 6.42 8.03 13.32
C THR A 5 5.64 8.35 12.05
N THR A 6 5.60 9.62 11.65
CA THR A 6 5.39 9.97 10.24
C THR A 6 6.62 9.50 9.46
N SER A 7 6.63 8.23 9.07
CA SER A 7 7.63 7.68 8.15
C SER A 7 7.35 8.23 6.76
N THR A 8 8.28 9.00 6.20
CA THR A 8 8.22 9.44 4.80
C THR A 8 8.33 8.20 3.91
N PRO A 9 7.43 8.01 2.92
CA PRO A 9 7.52 6.87 2.01
C PRO A 9 8.75 7.01 1.09
N ASP A 10 9.44 5.91 0.82
CA ASP A 10 10.58 5.82 -0.10
C ASP A 10 10.12 5.84 -1.57
N ALA A 11 8.89 5.40 -1.82
CA ALA A 11 8.25 5.43 -3.12
C ALA A 11 6.74 5.65 -2.98
N GLN A 12 6.13 6.20 -4.04
CA GLN A 12 4.69 6.39 -4.14
C GLN A 12 4.16 5.82 -5.46
N MET A 13 2.95 5.30 -5.45
CA MET A 13 2.26 4.80 -6.64
C MET A 13 0.78 5.17 -6.61
N ASP A 14 0.28 5.75 -7.71
CA ASP A 14 -1.15 6.04 -7.89
C ASP A 14 -1.78 4.94 -8.73
N LEU A 15 -2.75 4.25 -8.16
CA LEU A 15 -3.50 3.15 -8.77
C LEU A 15 -5.01 3.43 -8.80
N ARG A 16 -5.45 4.67 -8.58
CA ARG A 16 -6.85 5.06 -8.81
C ARG A 16 -7.27 4.79 -10.25
N GLY A 17 -8.47 4.28 -10.45
CA GLY A 17 -8.98 3.76 -11.71
C GLY A 17 -8.37 2.42 -12.16
N THR A 18 -7.47 1.80 -11.39
CA THR A 18 -6.89 0.49 -11.74
C THR A 18 -7.82 -0.63 -11.27
N PRO A 19 -8.36 -1.47 -12.18
CA PRO A 19 -9.31 -2.50 -11.80
C PRO A 19 -8.65 -3.63 -11.01
N CYS A 20 -9.42 -4.26 -10.11
CA CYS A 20 -9.01 -5.50 -9.45
C CYS A 20 -8.82 -6.64 -10.48
N PRO A 21 -7.83 -7.54 -10.31
CA PRO A 21 -6.83 -7.57 -9.23
C PRO A 21 -5.54 -6.79 -9.57
N LEU A 22 -5.53 -5.98 -10.64
CA LEU A 22 -4.30 -5.35 -11.13
C LEU A 22 -3.70 -4.36 -10.14
N ASN A 23 -4.52 -3.74 -9.30
CA ASN A 23 -4.04 -2.84 -8.24
C ASN A 23 -3.13 -3.59 -7.25
N PHE A 24 -3.57 -4.73 -6.73
CA PHE A 24 -2.78 -5.59 -5.86
C PHE A 24 -1.53 -6.13 -6.57
N VAL A 25 -1.68 -6.66 -7.79
CA VAL A 25 -0.54 -7.23 -8.55
C VAL A 25 0.55 -6.19 -8.77
N ARG A 26 0.18 -4.97 -9.16
CA ARG A 26 1.16 -3.88 -9.36
C ARG A 26 1.82 -3.45 -8.05
N THR A 27 1.05 -3.37 -6.97
CA THR A 27 1.60 -3.06 -5.64
C THR A 27 2.61 -4.11 -5.20
N LYS A 28 2.27 -5.39 -5.29
CA LYS A 28 3.18 -6.50 -4.94
C LYS A 28 4.46 -6.47 -5.78
N LEU A 29 4.34 -6.37 -7.11
CA LEU A 29 5.51 -6.29 -7.99
C LEU A 29 6.42 -5.10 -7.66
N LYS A 30 5.83 -3.95 -7.26
CA LYS A 30 6.61 -2.79 -6.85
C LYS A 30 7.37 -3.05 -5.54
N LEU A 31 6.70 -3.65 -4.55
CA LEU A 31 7.31 -4.02 -3.26
C LEU A 31 8.45 -5.03 -3.43
N GLU A 32 8.28 -6.04 -4.30
CA GLU A 32 9.32 -7.05 -4.60
C GLU A 32 10.58 -6.44 -5.24
N GLN A 33 10.46 -5.28 -5.90
CA GLN A 33 11.58 -4.56 -6.50
C GLN A 33 12.24 -3.56 -5.53
N MET A 34 11.66 -3.33 -4.36
CA MET A 34 12.16 -2.36 -3.38
C MET A 34 13.12 -3.03 -2.39
N ALA A 35 13.98 -2.23 -1.77
CA ALA A 35 14.89 -2.74 -0.74
C ALA A 35 14.08 -3.19 0.49
N PRO A 36 14.47 -4.29 1.17
CA PRO A 36 13.80 -4.72 2.40
C PRO A 36 13.73 -3.58 3.44
N GLY A 37 12.56 -3.39 4.04
CA GLY A 37 12.30 -2.32 5.00
C GLY A 37 11.95 -0.96 4.40
N SER A 38 11.91 -0.84 3.06
CA SER A 38 11.42 0.38 2.40
C SER A 38 9.90 0.51 2.54
N LEU A 39 9.41 1.75 2.59
CA LEU A 39 8.00 2.09 2.67
C LEU A 39 7.44 2.54 1.31
N LEU A 40 6.34 1.91 0.89
CA LEU A 40 5.60 2.27 -0.33
C LEU A 40 4.26 2.91 0.06
N GLU A 41 4.00 4.13 -0.42
CA GLU A 41 2.68 4.73 -0.38
C GLU A 41 1.88 4.37 -1.65
N VAL A 42 0.63 3.93 -1.50
CA VAL A 42 -0.23 3.55 -2.62
C VAL A 42 -1.56 4.28 -2.52
N TRP A 43 -1.94 4.98 -3.58
CA TRP A 43 -3.24 5.65 -3.68
C TRP A 43 -4.21 4.77 -4.45
N LEU A 44 -5.37 4.51 -3.86
CA LEU A 44 -6.41 3.64 -4.39
C LEU A 44 -7.75 4.37 -4.39
N ASP A 45 -8.69 3.90 -5.20
CA ASP A 45 -10.06 4.38 -5.13
C ASP A 45 -10.71 3.94 -3.81
N SER A 46 -11.61 4.77 -3.30
CA SER A 46 -12.46 4.43 -2.17
C SER A 46 -13.31 3.17 -2.44
N GLY A 47 -13.71 2.48 -1.38
CA GLY A 47 -14.52 1.25 -1.48
C GLY A 47 -13.65 0.01 -1.46
N GLU A 48 -13.99 -0.98 -2.30
CA GLU A 48 -13.36 -2.30 -2.31
C GLU A 48 -11.82 -2.27 -2.37
N PRO A 49 -11.14 -1.41 -3.17
CA PRO A 49 -9.67 -1.44 -3.28
C PRO A 49 -8.94 -1.16 -1.96
N ILE A 50 -9.44 -0.24 -1.13
CA ILE A 50 -8.83 0.12 0.16
C ILE A 50 -8.97 -1.02 1.19
N GLU A 51 -9.94 -1.92 1.02
CA GLU A 51 -10.10 -3.12 1.86
C GLU A 51 -9.28 -4.30 1.30
N GLN A 52 -9.44 -4.60 0.01
CA GLN A 52 -8.89 -5.81 -0.59
C GLN A 52 -7.36 -5.79 -0.76
N VAL A 53 -6.77 -4.64 -1.10
CA VAL A 53 -5.32 -4.55 -1.34
C VAL A 53 -4.54 -4.74 -0.05
N PRO A 54 -4.83 -4.03 1.07
CA PRO A 54 -4.16 -4.27 2.35
C PRO A 54 -4.31 -5.70 2.84
N ASP A 55 -5.52 -6.28 2.77
CA ASP A 55 -5.76 -7.66 3.20
C ASP A 55 -4.93 -8.68 2.41
N SER A 56 -4.90 -8.53 1.08
CA SER A 56 -4.11 -9.40 0.21
C SER A 56 -2.60 -9.26 0.49
N LEU A 57 -2.12 -8.04 0.78
CA LEU A 57 -0.72 -7.81 1.14
C LEU A 57 -0.36 -8.43 2.51
N MET A 58 -1.24 -8.32 3.51
CA MET A 58 -1.04 -8.97 4.80
C MET A 58 -1.00 -10.50 4.67
N MET A 59 -1.85 -11.08 3.81
CA MET A 59 -1.81 -12.52 3.53
C MET A 59 -0.51 -12.98 2.88
N GLU A 60 0.13 -12.13 2.07
CA GLU A 60 1.45 -12.37 1.47
C GLU A 60 2.62 -12.09 2.44
N GLY A 61 2.32 -11.61 3.65
CA GLY A 61 3.32 -11.35 4.70
C GLY A 61 3.91 -9.94 4.69
N TYR A 62 3.32 -8.99 3.96
CA TYR A 62 3.70 -7.58 4.06
C TYR A 62 3.04 -6.91 5.28
N GLN A 63 3.70 -5.89 5.81
CA GLN A 63 3.19 -5.07 6.90
C GLN A 63 2.50 -3.83 6.35
N ILE A 64 1.32 -3.51 6.89
CA ILE A 64 0.62 -2.26 6.62
C ILE A 64 0.97 -1.26 7.73
N GLU A 65 1.68 -0.20 7.39
CA GLU A 65 2.05 0.86 8.35
C GLU A 65 0.86 1.77 8.68
N GLN A 66 0.12 2.20 7.66
CA GLN A 66 -0.98 3.14 7.81
C GLN A 66 -1.98 3.02 6.67
N ILE A 67 -3.25 3.28 6.98
CA ILE A 67 -4.31 3.54 6.01
C ILE A 67 -4.91 4.91 6.37
N GLU A 68 -4.97 5.82 5.41
CA GLU A 68 -5.50 7.17 5.60
C GLU A 68 -6.49 7.50 4.47
N ASP A 69 -7.66 8.03 4.83
CA ASP A 69 -8.61 8.57 3.87
C ASP A 69 -8.26 10.03 3.58
N ARG A 70 -7.98 10.34 2.31
CA ARG A 70 -7.65 11.68 1.82
C ARG A 70 -8.73 12.12 0.84
N SER A 71 -9.81 12.69 1.38
CA SER A 71 -10.92 13.29 0.63
C SER A 71 -10.65 14.71 0.18
#